data_AF-A0A7X0IA77-F1
#
_entry.id   AF-A0A7X0IA77-F1
#
_cell.length_a   1.000
_cell.length_b   1.000
_cell.length_c   1.000
_cell.angle_alpha   90.00
_cell.angle_beta   90.00
_cell.angle_gamma   90.00
#
_symmetry.space_group_name_H-M   'P 1'
#
loop_
_entity.id
_entity.type
_entity.pdbx_description
1 polymer ?
#
loop_
_entity_poly.entity_id
_entity_poly.type
_entity_poly.pdbx_seq_one_letter_code
_entity_poly.pdbx_strand_id
1 'polypeptide(L)' 'MVAFHPEQGWGLLCNGVVVFEDTGELMPDGRSVPIHKAMPAYGQAA' A
#
# COMPACT_ATOMS: atom_id res chain seq x y z
N MET A 1 -2.84 1.66 15.04
CA MET A 1 -2.26 0.48 14.37
C MET A 1 -2.16 -0.64 15.39
N VAL A 2 -2.49 -1.88 15.00
CA VAL A 2 -2.55 -3.05 15.89
C VAL A 2 -1.31 -3.94 15.75
N ALA A 3 -0.71 -3.99 14.56
CA ALA A 3 0.57 -4.65 14.31
C ALA A 3 1.44 -3.81 13.37
N PHE A 4 2.76 -3.80 13.59
CA PHE A 4 3.75 -3.17 12.72
C PHE A 4 4.90 -4.13 12.45
N HIS A 5 5.18 -4.41 11.19
CA HIS A 5 6.28 -5.28 10.78
C HIS A 5 7.12 -4.58 9.71
N PRO A 6 8.02 -3.66 10.12
CA PRO A 6 8.86 -2.92 9.18
C PRO A 6 9.79 -3.84 8.38
N GLU A 7 10.24 -4.93 8.99
CA GLU A 7 11.07 -5.95 8.32
C GLU A 7 10.35 -6.68 7.17
N GLN A 8 9.02 -6.66 7.16
CA GLN A 8 8.17 -7.25 6.13
C GLN A 8 7.46 -6.19 5.27
N GLY A 9 7.59 -4.91 5.63
CA GLY A 9 7.05 -3.78 4.88
C GLY A 9 5.53 -3.59 4.99
N TRP A 10 4.91 -3.97 6.12
CA TRP A 10 3.47 -3.78 6.32
C TRP A 10 3.06 -3.43 7.76
N GLY A 11 1.86 -2.87 7.87
CA GLY A 11 1.17 -2.59 9.13
C GLY A 11 -0.30 -2.99 9.06
N LEU A 12 -0.88 -3.42 10.20
CA LEU A 12 -2.31 -3.73 10.31
C LEU A 12 -3.03 -2.65 11.11
N LEU A 13 -4.03 -2.04 10.50
CA LEU A 13 -4.91 -1.06 11.14
C LEU A 13 -6.05 -1.74 11.91
N CYS A 14 -6.64 -1.03 12.87
CA CYS A 14 -7.71 -1.57 13.72
C CYS A 14 -8.98 -1.93 12.93
N ASN A 15 -9.17 -1.33 11.75
CA ASN A 15 -10.28 -1.61 10.84
C ASN A 15 -10.02 -2.84 9.93
N GLY A 16 -8.92 -3.57 10.14
CA GLY A 16 -8.57 -4.75 9.34
C GLY A 16 -7.85 -4.44 8.03
N VAL A 17 -7.55 -3.17 7.73
CA VAL A 17 -6.78 -2.80 6.54
C VAL A 17 -5.30 -3.10 6.79
N VAL A 18 -4.66 -3.79 5.86
CA VAL A 18 -3.20 -3.93 5.81
C VAL A 18 -2.66 -2.82 4.92
N VAL A 19 -1.78 -1.99 5.46
CA VAL A 19 -1.05 -0.96 4.71
C VAL A 19 0.35 -1.46 4.41
N PHE A 20 0.83 -1.21 3.19
CA PHE A 20 2.18 -1.54 2.75
C PHE A 20 3.04 -0.28 2.71
N GLU A 21 4.35 -0.42 2.88
CA GLU A 21 5.30 0.70 2.81
C GLU A 21 5.29 1.41 1.44
N ASP A 22 4.87 0.69 0.39
CA ASP A 22 4.73 1.25 -0.95
C ASP A 22 3.47 2.09 -1.13
N THR A 23 2.64 2.29 -0.10
CA THR A 23 1.32 2.96 -0.11
C THR A 23 0.17 2.13 -0.69
N GLY A 24 0.40 0.85 -0.98
CA GLY A 24 -0.67 -0.10 -1.28
C GLY A 24 -1.49 -0.46 -0.04
N GLU A 25 -2.71 -0.93 -0.27
CA GLU A 25 -3.60 -1.41 0.80
C GLU A 25 -4.25 -2.73 0.44
N LEU A 26 -4.38 -3.63 1.43
CA LEU A 26 -5.26 -4.80 1.36
C LEU A 26 -6.46 -4.54 2.26
N MET A 27 -7.64 -4.56 1.65
CA MET A 27 -8.90 -4.39 2.34
C MET A 27 -9.23 -5.61 3.21
N PRO A 28 -10.07 -5.45 4.25
CA PRO A 28 -10.48 -6.56 5.12
C PRO A 28 -11.21 -7.69 4.38
N ASP A 29 -11.76 -7.41 3.20
CA ASP A 29 -12.43 -8.37 2.33
C ASP A 29 -11.49 -9.05 1.32
N GLY A 30 -10.19 -8.79 1.43
CA GLY A 30 -9.15 -9.38 0.58
C GLY A 30 -8.94 -8.69 -0.76
N ARG A 31 -9.66 -7.59 -1.06
CA ARG A 31 -9.41 -6.79 -2.26
C ARG A 31 -8.16 -5.95 -2.10
N SER A 32 -7.28 -5.95 -3.11
CA SER A 32 -6.13 -5.06 -3.15
C SER A 32 -6.48 -3.72 -3.79
N VAL A 33 -5.99 -2.64 -3.18
CA VAL A 33 -5.98 -1.29 -3.77
C VAL A 33 -4.53 -0.99 -4.12
N PRO A 34 -4.15 -1.01 -5.42
CA PRO A 34 -2.82 -0.62 -5.82
C PRO A 34 -2.63 0.88 -5.58
N ILE A 35 -1.37 1.28 -5.38
CA ILE A 35 -0.92 2.67 -5.33
C ILE A 35 -1.66 3.47 -6.41
N HIS A 36 -2.29 4.58 -6.02
CA HIS A 36 -2.80 5.55 -6.98
C HIS A 36 -1.61 6.01 -7.80
N LYS A 37 -1.49 5.48 -9.03
CA LYS A 37 -0.38 5.68 -9.97
C LYS A 37 0.33 7.00 -9.67
N ALA A 38 1.56 6.92 -9.14
CA ALA A 38 2.52 7.92 -9.57
C ALA A 38 2.49 7.82 -11.10
N MET A 39 1.90 8.81 -11.76
CA MET A 39 2.14 9.04 -13.18
C MET A 39 3.63 8.79 -13.43
N PRO A 40 4.04 8.05 -14.46
CA PRO A 40 5.45 7.99 -14.78
C PRO A 40 5.86 9.40 -15.19
N ALA A 41 6.51 10.15 -14.30
CA ALA A 41 7.31 11.32 -14.68
C ALA A 41 8.65 10.85 -15.27
N TYR A 42 8.62 9.79 -16.07
CA TYR A 42 9.74 9.31 -16.88
C TYR A 42 9.16 8.76 -18.18
N GLY A 43 8.85 9.69 -19.09
CA GLY A 43 8.19 9.39 -20.35
C GLY A 43 7.62 10.61 -21.08
N GLN A 44 8.13 11.81 -20.82
CA GLN A 44 7.94 12.95 -21.70
C GLN A 44 9.33 13.38 -22.18
N ALA A 45 9.86 12.58 -23.11
CA ALA A 45 10.97 12.94 -23.96
C ALA A 45 10.71 12.31 -25.34
N ALA A 46 10.67 13.19 -26.34
CA ALA A 46 10.40 12.98 -27.78
C ALA A 46 8.92 12.84 -28.17
#